data_AF-A0AAD5MVE9-F1
#
_entry.id   AF-A0AAD5MVE9-F1
#
_cell.length_a   1.000
_cell.length_b   1.000
_cell.length_c   1.000
_cell.angle_alpha   90.00
_cell.angle_beta   90.00
_cell.angle_gamma   90.00
#
_symmetry.space_group_name_H-M   'P 1'
#
loop_
_entity.id
_entity.type
_entity.pdbx_description
1 polymer ?
#
loop_
_entity_poly.entity_id
_entity_poly.type
_entity_poly.pdbx_seq_one_letter_code
_entity_poly.pdbx_strand_id
1 'polypeptide(L)'
;MKLSDVVLQATVPLIPLGQCQLVWSTLSAGAMTISNKQICAGSKLHGTAPGDSGGPLVVYDNTGRLVQVGITSFGAGGLAGILDQDTYPGVYTRVASYSTWIENVVMNAITIVHALS
;
A
#
# COMPACT_ATOMS: atom_id res chain seq x y z
N MET A 1 2.55 19.50 10.02
CA MET A 1 2.26 18.16 10.57
C MET A 1 3.47 17.73 11.39
N LYS A 2 3.30 17.30 12.64
CA LYS A 2 4.38 16.73 13.45
C LYS A 2 4.34 15.20 13.29
N LEU A 3 5.48 14.56 13.06
CA LEU A 3 5.59 13.10 13.05
C LEU A 3 5.43 12.55 14.48
N SER A 4 4.89 11.34 14.59
CA SER A 4 4.76 10.64 15.87
C SER A 4 6.09 10.01 16.27
N ASP A 5 6.43 10.10 17.56
CA ASP A 5 7.60 9.42 18.14
C ASP A 5 7.30 7.96 18.55
N VAL A 6 6.03 7.53 18.39
CA VAL A 6 5.56 6.17 18.66
C VAL A 6 4.85 5.60 17.43
N VAL A 7 4.87 4.27 17.30
CA VAL A 7 4.18 3.55 16.22
C VAL A 7 2.67 3.74 16.35
N LEU A 8 2.03 4.11 15.24
CA LEU A 8 0.58 4.25 15.13
C LEU A 8 0.04 3.23 14.13
N GLN A 9 -1.27 2.97 14.19
CA GLN A 9 -1.99 2.14 13.23
C GLN A 9 -3.36 2.74 12.94
N ALA A 10 -3.91 2.42 11.77
CA ALA A 10 -5.26 2.79 11.40
C ALA A 10 -5.92 1.64 10.63
N THR A 11 -7.22 1.43 10.88
CA THR A 11 -8.03 0.51 10.08
C THR A 11 -8.67 1.28 8.95
N VAL A 12 -8.44 0.85 7.71
CA VAL A 12 -8.96 1.49 6.51
C VAL A 12 -9.60 0.48 5.57
N PRO A 13 -10.66 0.85 4.84
CA PRO A 13 -11.25 -0.02 3.83
C PRO A 13 -10.35 -0.08 2.59
N LEU A 14 -10.41 -1.22 1.89
CA LEU A 14 -9.88 -1.33 0.53
C LEU A 14 -10.82 -0.63 -0.45
N ILE A 15 -10.24 0.13 -1.37
CA ILE A 15 -10.98 0.83 -2.42
C ILE A 15 -10.89 0.01 -3.71
N PRO A 16 -12.02 -0.30 -4.36
CA PRO A 16 -12.02 -1.07 -5.61
C PRO A 16 -11.10 -0.46 -6.67
N LEU A 17 -10.35 -1.32 -7.38
CA LEU A 17 -9.34 -0.88 -8.35
C LEU A 17 -9.92 0.06 -9.42
N GLY A 18 -11.10 -0.25 -9.95
CA GLY A 18 -11.77 0.59 -10.96
C GLY A 18 -12.09 1.99 -10.43
N GLN A 19 -12.57 2.10 -9.20
CA GLN A 19 -12.82 3.40 -8.56
C GLN A 19 -11.51 4.17 -8.36
N CYS A 20 -10.47 3.50 -7.87
CA CYS A 20 -9.17 4.13 -7.68
C CYS A 20 -8.56 4.63 -9.00
N GLN A 21 -8.70 3.85 -10.07
CA GLN A 21 -8.27 4.24 -11.42
C GLN A 21 -8.97 5.51 -11.90
N LEU A 22 -10.30 5.59 -11.76
CA LEU A 22 -11.07 6.74 -12.18
C LEU A 22 -10.67 8.01 -11.42
N VAL A 23 -10.50 7.89 -10.10
CA VAL A 23 -10.09 9.01 -9.25
C VAL A 23 -8.70 9.50 -9.66
N TRP A 24 -7.70 8.62 -9.71
CA TRP A 24 -6.33 9.03 -10.03
C TRP A 24 -6.15 9.50 -11.47
N SER A 25 -6.90 8.94 -12.42
CA SER A 25 -6.96 9.46 -13.79
C SER A 25 -7.50 10.89 -13.80
N THR A 26 -8.55 11.17 -13.04
CA THR A 26 -9.14 12.51 -12.92
C THR A 26 -8.19 13.50 -12.25
N LEU A 27 -7.60 13.14 -11.11
CA LEU A 27 -6.67 13.98 -10.34
C LEU A 27 -5.40 14.34 -11.12
N SER A 28 -4.97 13.44 -12.01
CA SER A 28 -3.75 13.62 -12.81
C SER A 28 -4.01 14.19 -14.20
N ALA A 29 -5.26 14.60 -14.51
CA ALA A 29 -5.66 14.98 -15.87
C ALA A 29 -5.26 13.94 -16.94
N GLY A 30 -5.38 12.65 -16.59
CA GLY A 30 -5.05 11.51 -17.44
C GLY A 30 -3.56 11.11 -17.44
N ALA A 31 -2.67 11.85 -16.77
CA ALA A 31 -1.24 11.56 -16.76
C ALA A 31 -0.86 10.30 -15.96
N MET A 32 -1.74 9.85 -15.04
CA MET A 32 -1.51 8.71 -14.16
C MET A 32 -2.55 7.63 -14.37
N THR A 33 -2.09 6.39 -14.47
CA THR A 33 -2.93 5.19 -14.49
C THR A 33 -2.53 4.26 -13.35
N ILE A 34 -3.50 3.90 -12.52
CA ILE A 34 -3.34 2.85 -11.51
C ILE A 34 -3.50 1.50 -12.21
N SER A 35 -2.51 0.61 -12.08
CA SER A 35 -2.53 -0.72 -12.69
C SER A 35 -2.96 -1.79 -11.69
N ASN A 36 -3.07 -3.03 -12.15
CA ASN A 36 -3.31 -4.18 -11.29
C ASN A 36 -2.14 -4.49 -10.33
N LYS A 37 -0.97 -3.87 -10.53
CA LYS A 37 0.19 -3.94 -9.59
C LYS A 37 0.05 -2.99 -8.40
N GLN A 38 -1.03 -2.21 -8.34
CA GLN A 38 -1.36 -1.37 -7.19
C GLN A 38 -2.66 -1.83 -6.52
N ILE A 39 -2.80 -1.41 -5.27
CA ILE A 39 -4.02 -1.53 -4.46
C ILE A 39 -4.23 -0.19 -3.75
N CYS A 40 -5.48 0.19 -3.53
CA CYS A 40 -5.82 1.45 -2.90
C CYS A 40 -6.60 1.22 -1.62
N ALA A 41 -6.36 2.06 -0.63
CA ALA A 41 -7.03 1.99 0.66
C ALA A 41 -6.99 3.36 1.33
N GLY A 42 -7.98 3.63 2.17
CA GLY A 42 -8.09 4.90 2.86
C GLY A 42 -9.51 5.21 3.26
N SER A 43 -9.66 6.14 4.18
CA SER A 43 -10.94 6.72 4.53
C SER A 43 -10.75 8.17 4.99
N LYS A 44 -11.85 8.82 5.39
CA LYS A 44 -11.76 10.14 5.99
C LYS A 44 -11.04 10.06 7.35
N LEU A 45 -10.06 10.94 7.55
CA LEU A 45 -9.18 11.07 8.72
C LEU A 45 -8.31 9.86 9.05
N HIS A 46 -8.41 8.75 8.31
CA HIS A 46 -7.60 7.55 8.53
C HIS A 46 -7.03 7.06 7.20
N GLY A 47 -5.72 6.89 7.18
CA GLY A 47 -4.97 6.59 5.97
C GLY A 47 -3.48 6.72 6.25
N THR A 48 -2.71 6.85 5.18
CA THR A 48 -1.26 7.07 5.28
C THR A 48 -0.92 8.55 5.32
N ALA A 49 0.19 8.88 5.96
CA ALA A 49 0.72 10.24 6.05
C ALA A 49 2.20 10.26 5.62
N PRO A 50 2.79 11.44 5.45
CA PRO A 50 4.24 11.54 5.29
C PRO A 50 4.96 10.82 6.43
N GLY A 51 5.89 9.93 6.10
CA GLY A 51 6.60 9.07 7.06
C GLY A 51 6.21 7.59 6.99
N ASP A 52 5.05 7.26 6.40
CA ASP A 52 4.57 5.87 6.33
C ASP A 52 5.09 5.10 5.10
N SER A 53 5.85 5.75 4.21
CA SER A 53 6.37 5.15 2.98
C SER A 53 7.15 3.87 3.24
N GLY A 54 6.82 2.80 2.50
CA GLY A 54 7.39 1.47 2.70
C GLY A 54 6.73 0.62 3.79
N GLY A 55 5.86 1.22 4.61
CA GLY A 55 5.11 0.51 5.65
C GLY A 55 4.10 -0.52 5.10
N PRO A 56 3.69 -1.51 5.91
CA PRO A 56 2.81 -2.58 5.47
C PRO A 56 1.33 -2.18 5.54
N LEU A 57 0.57 -2.53 4.50
CA LEU A 57 -0.89 -2.67 4.58
C LEU A 57 -1.21 -4.15 4.80
N VAL A 58 -1.88 -4.47 5.91
CA VAL A 58 -2.19 -5.84 6.32
C VAL A 58 -3.69 -6.09 6.40
N VAL A 59 -4.10 -7.34 6.17
CA VAL A 59 -5.48 -7.81 6.35
C VAL A 59 -5.47 -9.12 7.14
N TYR A 60 -6.57 -9.40 7.84
CA TYR A 60 -6.80 -10.73 8.39
C TYR A 60 -7.26 -11.68 7.28
N ASP A 61 -6.61 -12.83 7.14
CA ASP A 61 -7.10 -13.92 6.30
C ASP A 61 -8.27 -14.67 6.99
N ASN A 62 -8.86 -15.64 6.28
CA ASN A 62 -9.97 -16.45 6.81
C ASN A 62 -9.59 -17.30 8.05
N THR A 63 -8.30 -17.41 8.36
CA THR A 63 -7.77 -18.12 9.53
C THR A 63 -7.40 -17.18 10.68
N GLY A 64 -7.60 -15.87 10.52
CA GLY A 64 -7.26 -14.85 11.51
C GLY A 64 -5.79 -14.45 11.53
N ARG A 65 -5.00 -14.82 10.50
CA ARG A 65 -3.59 -14.40 10.39
C ARG A 65 -3.49 -13.07 9.66
N LEU A 66 -2.58 -12.21 10.11
CA LEU A 66 -2.23 -11.00 9.39
C LEU A 66 -1.39 -11.34 8.16
N VAL A 67 -1.87 -10.91 7.00
CA VAL A 67 -1.19 -11.05 5.71
C VAL A 67 -0.95 -9.66 5.14
N GLN A 68 0.30 -9.40 4.75
CA GLN A 68 0.66 -8.15 4.08
C GLN A 68 0.17 -8.19 2.62
N VAL A 69 -0.73 -7.28 2.28
CA VAL A 69 -1.32 -7.17 0.93
C VAL A 69 -0.82 -5.96 0.17
N GLY A 70 -0.28 -4.96 0.88
CA GLY A 70 0.23 -3.72 0.29
C GLY A 70 1.52 -3.21 0.93
N ILE A 71 2.22 -2.37 0.18
CA ILE A 71 3.35 -1.56 0.65
C ILE A 71 3.00 -0.10 0.36
N THR A 72 2.99 0.75 1.39
CA THR A 72 2.69 2.19 1.24
C THR A 72 3.60 2.83 0.21
N SER A 73 3.01 3.45 -0.82
CA SER A 73 3.77 4.05 -1.92
C SER A 73 3.58 5.56 -1.97
N PHE A 74 2.39 6.03 -2.36
CA PHE A 74 2.09 7.45 -2.50
C PHE A 74 0.62 7.76 -2.22
N GLY A 75 0.31 9.05 -2.08
CA GLY A 75 -1.05 9.55 -1.91
C GLY A 75 -1.15 10.94 -2.52
N ALA A 76 -2.37 11.51 -2.53
CA ALA A 76 -2.54 12.87 -3.00
C ALA A 76 -1.83 13.85 -2.06
N GLY A 77 -1.20 14.87 -2.66
CA GLY A 77 -0.53 15.91 -1.89
C GLY A 77 -1.49 16.84 -1.16
N GLY A 78 -0.94 17.65 -0.25
CA GLY A 78 -1.68 18.67 0.49
C GLY A 78 -2.59 18.11 1.59
N LEU A 79 -3.19 19.00 2.36
CA LEU A 79 -4.03 18.61 3.50
C LEU A 79 -5.29 17.84 3.08
N ALA A 80 -5.88 18.16 1.94
CA ALA A 80 -7.06 17.45 1.45
C ALA A 80 -6.77 15.96 1.19
N GLY A 81 -5.64 15.66 0.52
CA GLY A 81 -5.23 14.28 0.26
C GLY A 81 -4.86 13.50 1.50
N ILE A 82 -4.33 14.19 2.52
CA ILE A 82 -3.96 13.55 3.80
C ILE A 82 -5.20 13.31 4.68
N LEU A 83 -6.14 14.25 4.70
CA LEU A 83 -7.31 14.19 5.59
C LEU A 83 -8.48 13.39 5.01
N ASP A 84 -8.52 13.16 3.71
CA ASP A 84 -9.62 12.47 3.04
C ASP A 84 -9.14 11.47 1.99
N GLN A 85 -8.70 10.29 2.47
CA GLN A 85 -8.30 9.20 1.58
C GLN A 85 -9.48 8.32 1.12
N ASP A 86 -10.72 8.71 1.43
CA ASP A 86 -11.90 8.17 0.75
C ASP A 86 -12.04 8.84 -0.62
N THR A 87 -11.91 10.18 -0.65
CA THR A 87 -11.92 10.97 -1.88
C THR A 87 -10.59 10.89 -2.65
N TYR A 88 -9.46 10.83 -1.94
CA TYR A 88 -8.11 10.82 -2.51
C TYR A 88 -7.32 9.58 -2.07
N PRO A 89 -7.62 8.39 -2.63
CA PRO A 89 -7.11 7.12 -2.12
C PRO A 89 -5.59 7.07 -1.98
N GLY A 90 -5.11 6.60 -0.83
CA GLY A 90 -3.72 6.16 -0.68
C GLY A 90 -3.45 5.00 -1.63
N VAL A 91 -2.29 5.01 -2.28
CA VAL A 91 -1.86 3.99 -3.23
C VAL A 91 -0.72 3.18 -2.65
N TYR A 92 -0.87 1.87 -2.75
CA TYR A 92 0.05 0.88 -2.24
C TYR A 92 0.49 -0.04 -3.39
N THR A 93 1.72 -0.52 -3.34
CA THR A 93 2.18 -1.62 -4.22
C THR A 93 1.44 -2.90 -3.82
N ARG A 94 0.82 -3.61 -4.76
CA ARG A 94 0.12 -4.87 -4.51
C ARG A 94 1.15 -6.00 -4.34
N VAL A 95 1.35 -6.48 -3.11
CA VAL A 95 2.36 -7.51 -2.79
C VAL A 95 2.16 -8.77 -3.63
N ALA A 96 0.92 -9.22 -3.82
CA ALA A 96 0.60 -10.42 -4.59
C ALA A 96 1.14 -10.39 -6.03
N SER A 97 1.21 -9.21 -6.67
CA SER A 97 1.74 -9.05 -8.03
C SER A 97 3.25 -9.26 -8.14
N TYR A 98 3.95 -9.31 -7.01
CA TYR A 98 5.40 -9.48 -6.91
C TYR A 98 5.80 -10.75 -6.15
N SER A 99 4.83 -11.59 -5.76
CA SER A 99 5.05 -12.83 -5.00
C SER A 99 6.13 -13.72 -5.62
N THR A 100 6.04 -14.02 -6.92
CA THR A 100 7.06 -14.83 -7.63
C THR A 100 8.46 -14.23 -7.55
N TRP A 101 8.59 -12.90 -7.65
CA TRP A 101 9.88 -12.24 -7.52
C TRP A 101 10.41 -12.34 -6.08
N ILE A 102 9.54 -12.10 -5.08
CA ILE A 102 9.89 -12.23 -3.65
C ILE A 102 10.36 -13.64 -3.35
N GLU A 103 9.59 -14.65 -3.77
CA GLU A 103 9.91 -16.07 -3.59
C GLU A 103 11.26 -16.42 -4.23
N ASN A 104 11.48 -16.00 -5.48
CA ASN A 104 12.75 -16.26 -6.18
C ASN A 104 13.94 -15.66 -5.42
N VAL A 105 13.84 -14.42 -4.94
CA VAL A 105 14.92 -13.77 -4.19
C VAL A 105 15.18 -14.47 -2.86
N VAL A 106 14.12 -14.78 -2.11
CA VAL A 106 14.24 -15.40 -0.78
C VAL A 106 14.75 -16.85 -0.88
N MET A 107 14.23 -17.65 -1.82
CA MET A 107 14.65 -19.04 -2.00
C MET A 107 16.08 -19.15 -2.53
N ASN A 108 16.51 -18.23 -3.41
CA ASN A 108 17.90 -18.17 -3.85
C ASN A 108 18.83 -17.80 -2.69
N ALA A 109 18.42 -16.88 -1.81
CA ALA A 109 19.20 -16.55 -0.63
C ALA A 109 19.37 -17.75 0.31
N ILE A 110 18.31 -18.55 0.53
CA ILE A 110 18.37 -19.79 1.33
C ILE A 110 19.31 -20.81 0.69
N THR A 111 19.23 -20.98 -0.63
CA THR A 111 20.11 -21.89 -1.38
C THR A 111 21.58 -21.49 -1.24
N ILE A 112 21.89 -20.20 -1.30
CA ILE A 112 23.26 -19.69 -1.09
C ILE A 112 23.73 -19.98 0.33
N VAL A 113 22.91 -19.75 1.35
CA VAL A 113 23.28 -20.03 2.75
C VAL A 113 23.58 -21.51 2.96
N HIS A 114 22.77 -22.42 2.39
CA HIS A 114 23.00 -23.86 2.48
C HIS A 114 24.19 -24.35 1.65
N ALA A 115 24.54 -23.68 0.55
CA ALA A 115 25.71 -24.02 -0.26
C ALA A 115 27.04 -23.53 0.36
N LEU A 116 26.97 -22.65 1.34
CA LEU A 116 28.12 -22.08 2.06
C LEU A 116 28.31 -22.69 3.46
N SER A 117 27.48 -23.66 3.85
CA SER A 117 27.56 -24.46 5.09
C SER A 117 27.96 -25.89 4.78
#